data_AF-A0A961BRI8-F1
#
_entry.id   AF-A0A961BRI8-F1
#
_cell.length_a   1.000
_cell.length_b   1.000
_cell.length_c   1.000
_cell.angle_alpha   90.00
_cell.angle_beta   90.00
_cell.angle_gamma   90.00
#
_symmetry.space_group_name_H-M   'P 1'
#
loop_
_entity.id
_entity.type
_entity.pdbx_description
1 polymer ?
#
loop_
_entity_poly.entity_id
_entity_poly.type
_entity_poly.pdbx_seq_one_letter_code
_entity_poly.pdbx_strand_id
1 'polypeptide(L)'
;MSGDDAGTSAVAGERPRAYRWPWVADRRGRAIELFTMCGLAIAQPVFAVVGSNVAELVARRVGALEVIAFALAVLCIPPAVLYAVEAGVAAWRPAVLRILHPAVLGVLFGAFVLQLVGDAASGASWVLLGVAALVAVLFARLYRTMPPLRVWLRYLAVACVAFLVSFLALSPVRRVAFAPSIEPVDVAVLPAPPPDVVVVVLDELPALSLLRPDGTIDAERVPAFARLADTSTWYRNATAVASWTVLAVPSIFTGRYPEPELGPMATDHPDSLFRLLGT
;
A
#
# COMPACT_ATOMS: atom_id res chain seq x y z
N MET A 1 -30.56 34.32 82.70
CA MET A 1 -31.34 34.79 81.55
C MET A 1 -30.35 35.40 80.56
N SER A 2 -30.30 35.13 79.26
CA SER A 2 -31.06 34.27 78.35
C SER A 2 -30.39 34.45 76.95
N GLY A 3 -30.24 33.37 76.18
CA GLY A 3 -30.02 33.31 74.71
C GLY A 3 -28.75 33.97 74.14
N ASP A 4 -28.28 33.69 72.92
CA ASP A 4 -28.65 32.79 71.82
C ASP A 4 -27.43 32.82 70.86
N ASP A 5 -26.91 31.66 70.46
CA ASP A 5 -27.06 31.01 69.14
C ASP A 5 -25.95 31.27 68.09
N ALA A 6 -25.36 30.13 67.76
CA ALA A 6 -24.74 29.69 66.52
C ALA A 6 -24.78 30.60 65.28
N GLY A 7 -23.59 30.78 64.70
CA GLY A 7 -23.38 31.27 63.33
C GLY A 7 -22.31 30.46 62.60
N THR A 8 -22.38 29.13 62.60
CA THR A 8 -21.57 28.28 61.72
C THR A 8 -22.25 28.17 60.36
N SER A 9 -22.02 29.13 59.48
CA SER A 9 -22.40 29.01 58.07
C SER A 9 -21.38 28.12 57.35
N ALA A 10 -21.67 26.82 57.33
CA ALA A 10 -21.02 25.87 56.44
C ALA A 10 -21.30 26.26 54.98
N VAL A 11 -20.27 26.76 54.30
CA VAL A 11 -20.28 26.91 52.85
C VAL A 11 -20.30 25.50 52.27
N ALA A 12 -21.48 25.07 51.83
CA ALA A 12 -21.68 23.84 51.08
C ALA A 12 -20.89 23.93 49.77
N GLY A 13 -19.67 23.39 49.79
CA GLY A 13 -18.90 23.15 48.60
C GLY A 13 -19.64 22.13 47.73
N GLU A 14 -20.34 22.62 46.71
CA GLU A 14 -20.73 21.80 45.56
C GLU A 14 -19.44 21.26 44.93
N ARG A 15 -19.06 20.04 45.34
CA ARG A 15 -17.99 19.30 44.67
C ARG A 15 -18.48 19.07 43.23
N PRO A 16 -17.77 19.57 42.19
CA PRO A 16 -18.14 19.24 40.82
C PRO A 16 -18.11 17.73 40.70
N ARG A 17 -19.20 17.13 40.20
CA ARG A 17 -19.31 15.70 39.91
C ARG A 17 -18.17 15.33 38.96
N ALA A 18 -17.04 14.90 39.51
CA ALA A 18 -15.89 14.43 38.76
C ALA A 18 -16.39 13.29 37.86
N TYR A 19 -16.46 13.56 36.57
CA TYR A 19 -16.92 12.59 35.60
C TYR A 19 -15.92 11.42 35.68
N ARG A 20 -16.37 10.25 36.17
CA ARG A 20 -15.52 9.05 36.38
C ARG A 20 -14.67 8.66 35.16
N TRP A 21 -14.97 9.20 33.97
CA TRP A 21 -14.30 8.92 32.69
C TRP A 21 -14.21 10.17 31.79
N PRO A 22 -13.27 11.10 32.05
CA PRO A 22 -13.20 12.39 31.33
C PRO A 22 -13.05 12.26 29.81
N TRP A 23 -12.43 11.18 29.34
CA TRP A 23 -12.21 10.89 27.92
C TRP A 23 -13.49 10.65 27.11
N VAL A 24 -14.62 10.30 27.75
CA VAL A 24 -15.90 10.11 27.04
C VAL A 24 -16.40 11.43 26.44
N ALA A 25 -16.17 12.54 27.15
CA ALA A 25 -16.53 13.88 26.69
C ALA A 25 -15.53 14.45 25.67
N ASP A 26 -14.31 13.90 25.61
CA ASP A 26 -13.23 14.35 24.71
C ASP A 26 -13.44 13.84 23.28
N ARG A 27 -14.27 14.56 22.52
CA ARG A 27 -14.59 14.23 21.11
C ARG A 27 -13.35 14.23 20.22
N ARG A 28 -12.46 15.22 20.39
CA ARG A 28 -11.25 15.37 19.56
C ARG A 28 -10.27 14.24 19.82
N GLY A 29 -10.05 13.90 21.09
CA GLY A 29 -9.20 12.76 21.47
C GLY A 29 -9.67 11.45 20.83
N ARG A 30 -10.97 11.14 20.94
CA ARG A 30 -11.53 9.91 20.33
C ARG A 30 -11.38 9.87 18.81
N ALA A 31 -11.60 11.00 18.13
CA ALA A 31 -11.41 11.07 16.68
C ALA A 31 -9.95 10.77 16.28
N ILE A 32 -8.98 11.34 17.00
CA ILE A 32 -7.55 11.09 16.77
C ILE A 32 -7.20 9.63 17.07
N GLU A 33 -7.72 9.06 18.15
CA GLU A 33 -7.46 7.67 18.54
C GLU A 33 -8.02 6.66 17.50
N LEU A 34 -9.21 6.93 16.94
CA LEU A 34 -9.77 6.16 15.82
C LEU A 34 -8.95 6.31 14.55
N PHE A 35 -8.51 7.54 14.23
CA PHE A 35 -7.63 7.82 13.10
C PHE A 35 -6.33 7.01 13.19
N THR A 36 -5.68 7.05 14.36
CA THR A 36 -4.46 6.26 14.62
C THR A 36 -4.69 4.76 14.40
N MET A 37 -5.74 4.20 15.01
CA MET A 37 -5.97 2.76 14.93
C MET A 37 -6.39 2.30 13.54
N CYS A 38 -7.18 3.09 12.82
CA CYS A 38 -7.48 2.79 11.41
C CYS A 38 -6.23 2.91 10.54
N GLY A 39 -5.37 3.90 10.81
CA GLY A 39 -4.11 4.07 10.11
C GLY A 39 -3.20 2.85 10.24
N LEU A 40 -3.10 2.27 11.45
CA LEU A 40 -2.30 1.07 11.71
C LEU A 40 -2.95 -0.21 11.16
N ALA A 41 -4.24 -0.41 11.44
CA ALA A 41 -4.91 -1.67 11.14
C ALA A 41 -5.38 -1.80 9.68
N ILE A 42 -5.51 -0.68 8.97
CA ILE A 42 -6.08 -0.63 7.61
C ILE A 42 -5.15 0.12 6.65
N ALA A 43 -4.83 1.39 6.91
CA ALA A 43 -4.16 2.22 5.92
C ALA A 43 -2.73 1.74 5.61
N GLN A 44 -1.93 1.47 6.63
CA GLN A 44 -0.54 1.01 6.45
C GLN A 44 -0.45 -0.32 5.67
N PRO A 45 -1.22 -1.37 6.02
CA PRO A 45 -1.23 -2.61 5.25
C PRO A 45 -1.67 -2.42 3.79
N VAL A 46 -2.75 -1.65 3.57
CA VAL A 46 -3.24 -1.35 2.21
C VAL A 46 -2.18 -0.60 1.40
N PHE A 47 -1.53 0.40 1.98
CA PHE A 47 -0.45 1.14 1.33
C PHE A 47 0.77 0.27 1.04
N ALA A 48 1.12 -0.67 1.92
CA ALA A 48 2.23 -1.60 1.70
C ALA A 48 1.94 -2.52 0.49
N VAL A 49 0.74 -3.12 0.45
CA VAL A 49 0.34 -4.01 -0.65
C VAL A 49 0.28 -3.26 -1.98
N VAL A 50 -0.41 -2.12 -2.03
CA VAL A 50 -0.50 -1.32 -3.27
C VAL A 50 0.86 -0.76 -3.67
N GLY A 51 1.67 -0.33 -2.71
CA GLY A 51 3.01 0.20 -2.95
C GLY A 51 3.96 -0.82 -3.57
N SER A 52 3.76 -2.11 -3.32
CA SER A 52 4.53 -3.20 -3.91
C SER A 52 4.06 -3.65 -5.29
N ASN A 53 2.82 -3.36 -5.69
CA ASN A 53 2.17 -3.87 -6.91
C ASN A 53 2.01 -2.79 -8.00
N VAL A 54 3.10 -2.12 -8.33
CA VAL A 54 3.09 -0.94 -9.21
C VAL A 54 2.75 -1.27 -10.67
N ALA A 55 3.04 -2.49 -11.14
CA ALA A 55 2.69 -2.94 -12.49
C ALA A 55 1.18 -2.85 -12.78
N GLU A 56 0.33 -3.12 -11.78
CA GLU A 56 -1.12 -3.07 -11.97
C GLU A 56 -1.65 -1.62 -12.10
N LEU A 57 -1.02 -0.66 -11.41
CA LEU A 57 -1.33 0.76 -11.54
C LEU A 57 -1.00 1.28 -12.95
N VAL A 58 0.11 0.82 -13.55
CA VAL A 58 0.50 1.13 -14.93
C VAL A 58 -0.53 0.56 -15.92
N ALA A 59 -0.90 -0.72 -15.75
CA ALA A 59 -1.85 -1.39 -16.62
C ALA A 59 -3.22 -0.69 -16.66
N ARG A 60 -3.64 -0.13 -15.52
CA ARG A 60 -4.91 0.60 -15.38
C ARG A 60 -4.80 2.09 -15.74
N ARG A 61 -3.61 2.59 -16.11
CA ARG A 61 -3.32 4.02 -16.40
C ARG A 61 -3.76 4.97 -15.28
N VAL A 62 -3.53 4.57 -14.03
CA VAL A 62 -3.97 5.35 -12.86
C VAL A 62 -3.15 6.64 -12.73
N GLY A 63 -3.82 7.79 -12.68
CA GLY A 63 -3.17 9.10 -12.59
C GLY A 63 -2.77 9.53 -11.17
N ALA A 64 -1.92 10.56 -11.06
CA ALA A 64 -1.52 11.20 -9.79
C ALA A 64 -2.69 11.49 -8.85
N LEU A 65 -3.74 12.13 -9.38
CA LEU A 65 -4.90 12.55 -8.61
C LEU A 65 -5.70 11.36 -8.08
N GLU A 66 -5.79 10.28 -8.84
CA GLU A 66 -6.49 9.06 -8.43
C GLU A 66 -5.73 8.36 -7.31
N VAL A 67 -4.40 8.28 -7.41
CA VAL A 67 -3.55 7.73 -6.33
C VAL A 67 -3.66 8.56 -5.05
N ILE A 68 -3.61 9.90 -5.16
CA ILE A 68 -3.77 10.79 -4.00
C ILE A 68 -5.17 10.63 -3.40
N ALA A 69 -6.21 10.64 -4.22
CA ALA A 69 -7.59 10.49 -3.78
C ALA A 69 -7.80 9.13 -3.09
N PHE A 70 -7.26 8.06 -3.65
CA PHE A 70 -7.26 6.73 -3.03
C PHE A 70 -6.57 6.74 -1.67
N ALA A 71 -5.36 7.29 -1.59
CA ALA A 71 -4.59 7.30 -0.35
C ALA A 71 -5.30 8.10 0.75
N LEU A 72 -5.85 9.26 0.41
CA LEU A 72 -6.66 10.07 1.32
C LEU A 72 -7.97 9.37 1.71
N ALA A 73 -8.62 8.67 0.78
CA ALA A 73 -9.84 7.93 1.04
C ALA A 73 -9.59 6.80 2.06
N VAL A 74 -8.56 5.98 1.84
CA VAL A 74 -8.19 4.89 2.74
C VAL A 74 -7.80 5.40 4.14
N LEU A 75 -7.12 6.56 4.20
CA LEU A 75 -6.70 7.13 5.47
C LEU A 75 -7.84 7.82 6.25
N CYS A 76 -8.75 8.50 5.55
CA CYS A 76 -9.75 9.37 6.19
C CYS A 76 -11.14 8.74 6.31
N ILE A 77 -11.58 7.91 5.36
CA ILE A 77 -12.95 7.38 5.34
C ILE A 77 -13.20 6.41 6.50
N PRO A 78 -12.38 5.36 6.74
CA PRO A 78 -12.62 4.43 7.83
C PRO A 78 -12.75 5.09 9.21
N PRO A 79 -11.82 5.98 9.64
CA PRO A 79 -11.97 6.63 10.95
C PRO A 79 -13.12 7.63 10.97
N ALA A 80 -13.44 8.31 9.87
CA ALA A 80 -14.60 9.20 9.80
C ALA A 80 -15.92 8.44 9.95
N VAL A 81 -16.06 7.28 9.32
CA VAL A 81 -17.25 6.41 9.45
C VAL A 81 -17.39 5.91 10.89
N LEU A 82 -16.32 5.39 11.49
CA LEU A 82 -16.36 4.94 12.88
C LEU A 82 -16.68 6.08 13.86
N TYR A 83 -16.11 7.26 13.63
CA TYR A 83 -16.41 8.43 14.44
C TYR A 83 -17.86 8.89 14.28
N ALA A 84 -18.41 8.87 13.06
CA ALA A 84 -19.82 9.20 12.81
C ALA A 84 -20.76 8.22 13.52
N VAL A 85 -20.46 6.92 13.50
CA VAL A 85 -21.19 5.90 14.26
C VAL A 85 -21.13 6.18 15.76
N GLU A 86 -19.94 6.44 16.31
CA GLU A 86 -19.80 6.80 17.72
C GLU A 86 -20.55 8.08 18.08
N ALA A 87 -20.53 9.10 17.22
CA ALA A 87 -21.26 10.35 17.42
C ALA A 87 -22.77 10.12 17.42
N GLY A 88 -23.30 9.29 16.52
CA GLY A 88 -24.70 8.90 16.49
C GLY A 88 -25.13 8.15 17.76
N VAL A 89 -24.31 7.20 18.20
CA VAL A 89 -24.55 6.48 19.48
C VAL A 89 -24.48 7.44 20.67
N ALA A 90 -23.54 8.39 20.66
CA ALA A 90 -23.40 9.38 21.73
C ALA A 90 -24.60 10.31 21.85
N ALA A 91 -25.23 10.66 20.72
CA ALA A 91 -26.43 11.50 20.69
C ALA A 91 -27.62 10.81 21.35
N TRP A 92 -27.71 9.47 21.26
CA TRP A 92 -28.78 8.68 21.88
C TRP A 92 -28.46 8.30 23.32
N ARG A 93 -27.30 7.66 23.55
CA ARG A 93 -26.87 7.15 24.85
C ARG A 93 -25.35 7.30 25.02
N PRO A 94 -24.88 8.44 25.56
CA PRO A 94 -23.45 8.69 25.74
C PRO A 94 -22.77 7.70 26.70
N ALA A 95 -23.54 7.03 27.57
CA ALA A 95 -23.03 5.99 28.45
C ALA A 95 -22.46 4.77 27.69
N VAL A 96 -22.98 4.48 26.48
CA VAL A 96 -22.55 3.33 25.66
C VAL A 96 -21.12 3.50 25.16
N LEU A 97 -20.65 4.74 24.96
CA LEU A 97 -19.28 5.03 24.52
C LEU A 97 -18.21 4.50 25.47
N ARG A 98 -18.54 4.30 26.76
CA ARG A 98 -17.62 3.71 27.74
C ARG A 98 -17.19 2.29 27.36
N ILE A 99 -18.05 1.59 26.62
CA ILE A 99 -17.82 0.22 26.17
C ILE A 99 -17.44 0.22 24.69
N LEU A 100 -18.20 0.94 23.86
CA LEU A 100 -18.05 0.94 22.41
C LEU A 100 -16.66 1.40 21.97
N HIS A 101 -16.21 2.58 22.41
CA HIS A 101 -14.96 3.15 21.91
C HIS A 101 -13.72 2.27 22.23
N PRO A 102 -13.51 1.82 23.48
CA PRO A 102 -12.42 0.88 23.77
C PRO A 102 -12.55 -0.46 23.05
N ALA A 103 -13.77 -0.94 22.82
CA ALA A 103 -14.00 -2.18 22.09
C ALA A 103 -13.61 -2.05 20.62
N VAL A 104 -13.97 -0.94 19.96
CA VAL A 104 -13.58 -0.63 18.58
C VAL A 104 -12.06 -0.54 18.46
N LEU A 105 -11.40 0.23 19.34
CA LEU A 105 -9.93 0.31 19.34
C LEU A 105 -9.27 -1.05 19.60
N GLY A 106 -9.84 -1.85 20.51
CA GLY A 106 -9.36 -3.20 20.80
C GLY A 106 -9.46 -4.13 19.59
N VAL A 107 -10.60 -4.12 18.88
CA VAL A 107 -10.79 -4.93 17.66
C VAL A 107 -9.80 -4.52 16.57
N LEU A 108 -9.63 -3.22 16.34
CA LEU A 108 -8.65 -2.71 15.37
C LEU A 108 -7.22 -3.12 15.75
N PHE A 109 -6.86 -3.00 17.03
CA PHE A 109 -5.54 -3.42 17.50
C PHE A 109 -5.32 -4.94 17.38
N GLY A 110 -6.33 -5.75 17.70
CA GLY A 110 -6.29 -7.19 17.50
C GLY A 110 -6.11 -7.56 16.03
N ALA A 111 -6.81 -6.88 15.11
CA ALA A 111 -6.66 -7.05 13.68
C ALA A 111 -5.25 -6.65 13.19
N PHE A 112 -4.67 -5.57 13.74
CA PHE A 112 -3.29 -5.18 13.46
C PHE A 112 -2.28 -6.24 13.91
N VAL A 113 -2.43 -6.78 15.13
CA VAL A 113 -1.55 -7.84 15.64
C VAL A 113 -1.66 -9.12 14.81
N LEU A 114 -2.88 -9.49 14.38
CA LEU A 114 -3.08 -10.62 13.48
C LEU A 114 -2.30 -10.48 12.18
N GLN A 115 -2.31 -9.29 11.58
CA GLN A 115 -1.58 -9.04 10.33
C GLN A 115 -0.06 -9.15 10.53
N LEU A 116 0.43 -8.77 11.72
CA LEU A 116 1.86 -8.83 12.04
C LEU A 116 2.36 -10.27 12.27
N VAL A 117 1.49 -11.16 12.73
CA VAL A 117 1.84 -12.55 13.11
C VAL A 117 1.37 -13.56 12.05
N GLY A 118 0.48 -13.17 11.15
CA GLY A 118 -0.17 -14.04 10.16
C GLY A 118 0.81 -14.82 9.31
N ASP A 119 1.91 -14.21 8.88
CA ASP A 119 2.92 -14.87 8.04
C ASP A 119 3.75 -15.92 8.80
N ALA A 120 3.87 -15.78 10.12
CA ALA A 120 4.63 -16.69 10.98
C ALA A 120 3.80 -17.87 11.49
N ALA A 121 2.47 -17.78 11.42
CA ALA A 121 1.57 -18.74 12.04
C ALA A 121 0.89 -19.61 10.98
N SER A 122 1.52 -20.73 10.62
CA SER A 122 0.90 -21.84 9.86
C SER A 122 -0.16 -22.63 10.66
N GLY A 123 -0.61 -22.09 11.80
CA GLY A 123 -1.52 -22.75 12.73
C GLY A 123 -3.00 -22.66 12.33
N ALA A 124 -3.82 -23.48 12.99
CA ALA A 124 -5.27 -23.52 12.76
C ALA A 124 -5.92 -22.13 12.98
N SER A 125 -6.64 -21.63 11.98
CA SER A 125 -7.16 -20.26 11.91
C SER A 125 -8.01 -19.82 13.12
N TRP A 126 -8.63 -20.77 13.83
CA TRP A 126 -9.40 -20.49 15.04
C TRP A 126 -8.51 -20.07 16.23
N VAL A 127 -7.27 -20.55 16.31
CA VAL A 127 -6.30 -20.15 17.35
C VAL A 127 -5.94 -18.68 17.17
N LEU A 128 -5.68 -18.26 15.94
CA LEU A 128 -5.37 -16.87 15.60
C LEU A 128 -6.55 -15.96 15.97
N LEU A 129 -7.78 -16.35 15.62
CA LEU A 129 -8.98 -15.60 16.03
C LEU A 129 -9.12 -15.50 17.55
N GLY A 130 -8.83 -16.58 18.28
CA GLY A 130 -8.83 -16.58 19.74
C GLY A 130 -7.80 -15.62 20.33
N VAL A 131 -6.58 -15.61 19.78
CA VAL A 131 -5.51 -14.67 20.18
C VAL A 131 -5.92 -13.23 19.88
N ALA A 132 -6.49 -12.96 18.71
CA ALA A 132 -6.95 -11.63 18.33
C ALA A 132 -8.04 -11.11 19.27
N ALA A 133 -9.00 -11.96 19.61
CA ALA A 133 -10.07 -11.64 20.56
C ALA A 133 -9.50 -11.35 21.95
N LEU A 134 -8.53 -12.16 22.42
CA LEU A 134 -7.86 -11.95 23.70
C LEU A 134 -7.10 -10.62 23.72
N VAL A 135 -6.33 -10.32 22.67
CA VAL A 135 -5.60 -9.05 22.49
C VAL A 135 -6.57 -7.87 22.49
N ALA A 136 -7.69 -7.97 21.77
CA ALA A 136 -8.70 -6.92 21.73
C ALA A 136 -9.30 -6.63 23.11
N VAL A 137 -9.65 -7.67 23.89
CA VAL A 137 -10.18 -7.53 25.24
C VAL A 137 -9.13 -6.94 26.19
N LEU A 138 -7.88 -7.42 26.13
CA LEU A 138 -6.78 -6.91 26.94
C LEU A 138 -6.51 -5.44 26.64
N PHE A 139 -6.46 -5.07 25.36
CA PHE A 139 -6.27 -3.69 24.93
C PHE A 139 -7.39 -2.78 25.42
N ALA A 140 -8.66 -3.19 25.25
CA ALA A 140 -9.82 -2.44 25.72
C ALA A 140 -9.79 -2.23 27.25
N ARG A 141 -9.32 -3.24 28.00
CA ARG A 141 -9.13 -3.14 29.46
C ARG A 141 -8.02 -2.15 29.80
N LEU A 142 -6.85 -2.28 29.16
CA LEU A 142 -5.72 -1.38 29.37
C LEU A 142 -6.06 0.08 29.03
N TYR A 143 -6.80 0.32 27.95
CA TYR A 143 -7.27 1.65 27.58
C TYR A 143 -8.12 2.32 28.67
N ARG A 144 -8.96 1.53 29.36
CA ARG A 144 -9.77 2.04 30.48
C ARG A 144 -8.90 2.35 31.69
N THR A 145 -7.93 1.50 32.01
CA THR A 145 -7.14 1.59 33.24
C THR A 145 -5.91 2.48 33.14
N MET A 146 -5.33 2.67 31.95
CA MET A 146 -4.06 3.37 31.75
C MET A 146 -4.25 4.68 30.97
N PRO A 147 -4.25 5.84 31.65
CA PRO A 147 -4.24 7.14 30.98
C PRO A 147 -3.10 7.35 29.97
N PRO A 148 -1.86 6.87 30.21
CA PRO A 148 -0.76 7.03 29.25
C PRO A 148 -1.06 6.45 27.88
N LEU A 149 -1.82 5.36 27.78
CA LEU A 149 -2.13 4.72 26.51
C LEU A 149 -2.90 5.66 25.57
N ARG A 150 -3.82 6.47 26.09
CA ARG A 150 -4.56 7.48 25.31
C ARG A 150 -3.64 8.54 24.71
N VAL A 151 -2.68 9.00 25.51
CA VAL A 151 -1.68 9.99 25.07
C VAL A 151 -0.79 9.40 23.99
N TRP A 152 -0.30 8.18 24.19
CA TRP A 152 0.48 7.46 23.19
C TRP A 152 -0.24 7.29 21.85
N LEU A 153 -1.52 6.88 21.87
CA LEU A 153 -2.32 6.76 20.65
C LEU A 153 -2.47 8.07 19.89
N ARG A 154 -2.57 9.20 20.61
CA ARG A 154 -2.67 10.53 19.98
C ARG A 154 -1.36 10.94 19.30
N TYR A 155 -0.22 10.68 19.94
CA TYR A 155 1.08 10.92 19.30
C TYR A 155 1.32 10.02 18.10
N LEU A 156 0.84 8.78 18.17
CA LEU A 156 0.99 7.81 17.09
C LEU A 156 0.17 8.18 15.83
N ALA A 157 -0.74 9.15 15.91
CA ALA A 157 -1.39 9.74 14.73
C ALA A 157 -0.38 10.32 13.73
N VAL A 158 0.77 10.81 14.21
CA VAL A 158 1.87 11.29 13.35
C VAL A 158 2.40 10.17 12.46
N ALA A 159 2.44 8.93 12.94
CA ALA A 159 2.86 7.78 12.14
C ALA A 159 1.91 7.53 10.95
N CYS A 160 0.62 7.83 11.08
CA CYS A 160 -0.35 7.68 9.99
C CYS A 160 -0.07 8.67 8.85
N VAL A 161 0.31 9.90 9.20
CA VAL A 161 0.78 10.89 8.22
C VAL A 161 2.10 10.44 7.60
N ALA A 162 3.01 9.89 8.41
CA ALA A 162 4.27 9.34 7.90
C ALA A 162 4.03 8.17 6.92
N PHE A 163 3.04 7.30 7.15
CA PHE A 163 2.67 6.23 6.21
C PHE A 163 2.16 6.79 4.87
N LEU A 164 1.31 7.82 4.91
CA LEU A 164 0.84 8.49 3.70
C LEU A 164 1.99 9.11 2.91
N VAL A 165 2.88 9.85 3.59
CA VAL A 165 4.06 10.46 2.96
C VAL A 165 4.99 9.39 2.41
N SER A 166 5.22 8.31 3.16
CA SER A 166 6.05 7.19 2.71
C SER A 166 5.47 6.52 1.46
N PHE A 167 4.15 6.30 1.45
CA PHE A 167 3.45 5.74 0.29
C PHE A 167 3.54 6.65 -0.94
N LEU A 168 3.32 7.95 -0.81
CA LEU A 168 3.29 8.88 -1.95
C LEU A 168 4.69 9.29 -2.43
N ALA A 169 5.66 9.43 -1.53
CA ALA A 169 6.97 10.00 -1.84
C ALA A 169 8.10 8.97 -1.94
N LEU A 170 8.06 7.91 -1.13
CA LEU A 170 9.15 6.94 -1.03
C LEU A 170 8.83 5.62 -1.74
N SER A 171 7.56 5.32 -2.03
CA SER A 171 7.20 4.08 -2.69
C SER A 171 7.39 4.14 -4.21
N PRO A 172 7.52 2.97 -4.88
CA PRO A 172 7.62 2.91 -6.34
C PRO A 172 6.40 3.51 -7.07
N VAL A 173 5.25 3.69 -6.40
CA VAL A 173 4.07 4.37 -6.94
C VAL A 173 4.41 5.78 -7.43
N ARG A 174 5.40 6.44 -6.79
CA ARG A 174 5.84 7.78 -7.20
C ARG A 174 6.26 7.82 -8.67
N ARG A 175 6.94 6.76 -9.14
CA ARG A 175 7.46 6.65 -10.50
C ARG A 175 6.37 6.45 -11.55
N VAL A 176 5.19 6.00 -11.15
CA VAL A 176 4.06 5.82 -12.09
C VAL A 176 3.13 7.02 -12.04
N ALA A 177 2.73 7.39 -10.84
CA ALA A 177 1.70 8.40 -10.64
C ALA A 177 2.23 9.82 -10.94
N PHE A 178 3.51 10.09 -10.64
CA PHE A 178 4.11 11.43 -10.74
C PHE A 178 5.30 11.47 -11.70
N ALA A 179 5.45 10.49 -12.60
CA ALA A 179 6.45 10.60 -13.65
C ALA A 179 6.16 11.81 -14.54
N PRO A 180 7.17 12.64 -14.85
CA PRO A 180 7.01 13.62 -15.91
C PRO A 180 6.70 12.91 -17.22
N SER A 181 5.85 13.51 -18.05
CA SER A 181 5.61 13.04 -19.42
C SER A 181 6.96 12.90 -20.13
N ILE A 182 7.25 11.69 -20.62
CA ILE A 182 8.47 11.44 -21.38
C ILE A 182 8.29 12.11 -22.74
N GLU A 183 8.92 13.26 -22.95
CA GLU A 183 8.95 13.88 -24.27
C GLU A 183 9.85 13.07 -25.22
N PRO A 184 9.43 12.91 -26.49
CA PRO A 184 10.27 12.35 -27.54
C PRO A 184 11.60 13.09 -27.59
N VAL A 185 12.69 12.36 -27.77
CA VAL A 185 13.99 13.00 -28.03
C VAL A 185 13.99 13.39 -29.51
N ASP A 186 14.37 14.64 -29.81
CA ASP A 186 14.62 15.08 -31.18
C ASP A 186 15.78 14.25 -31.75
N VAL A 187 15.43 13.31 -32.62
CA VAL A 187 16.38 12.36 -33.20
C VAL A 187 17.04 13.00 -34.41
N ALA A 188 18.33 12.74 -34.59
CA ALA A 188 19.03 13.07 -35.82
C ALA A 188 18.26 12.49 -37.03
N VAL A 189 18.03 13.33 -38.04
CA VAL A 189 17.26 13.04 -39.26
C VAL A 189 17.60 11.65 -39.81
N LEU A 190 16.67 10.70 -39.69
CA LEU A 190 16.78 9.41 -40.37
C LEU A 190 16.68 9.65 -41.89
N PRO A 191 17.41 8.86 -42.72
CA PRO A 191 17.23 8.89 -44.16
C PRO A 191 15.76 8.64 -44.51
N ALA A 192 15.17 9.48 -45.36
CA ALA A 192 13.76 9.38 -45.73
C ALA A 192 13.58 8.53 -47.01
N PRO A 193 12.60 7.59 -47.05
CA PRO A 193 11.81 7.09 -45.92
C PRO A 193 12.58 6.05 -45.09
N PRO A 194 12.39 6.00 -43.76
CA PRO A 194 12.97 4.94 -42.93
C PRO A 194 12.34 3.58 -43.29
N PRO A 195 13.08 2.47 -43.12
CA PRO A 195 12.52 1.13 -43.30
C PRO A 195 11.52 0.80 -42.19
N ASP A 196 10.45 0.07 -42.54
CA ASP A 196 9.52 -0.50 -41.55
C ASP A 196 10.23 -1.63 -40.79
N VAL A 197 10.26 -1.53 -39.46
CA VAL A 197 10.89 -2.52 -38.58
C VAL A 197 9.84 -3.15 -37.68
N VAL A 198 9.73 -4.48 -37.75
CA VAL A 198 8.87 -5.27 -36.84
C VAL A 198 9.78 -6.11 -35.93
N VAL A 199 9.65 -5.91 -34.62
CA VAL A 199 10.33 -6.72 -33.61
C VAL A 199 9.32 -7.65 -32.97
N VAL A 200 9.57 -8.96 -33.02
CA VAL A 200 8.74 -9.99 -32.37
C VAL A 200 9.54 -10.57 -31.20
N VAL A 201 9.00 -10.42 -29.99
CA VAL A 201 9.56 -11.00 -28.76
C VAL A 201 8.62 -12.12 -28.31
N LEU A 202 9.15 -13.33 -28.15
CA LEU A 202 8.42 -14.49 -27.68
C LEU A 202 8.89 -14.82 -26.26
N ASP A 203 7.92 -14.98 -25.35
CA ASP A 203 8.20 -15.37 -23.97
C ASP A 203 8.48 -16.88 -23.89
N GLU A 204 9.39 -17.26 -23.00
CA GLU A 204 9.70 -18.67 -22.70
C GLU A 204 9.92 -19.59 -23.93
N LEU A 205 10.74 -19.15 -24.90
CA LEU A 205 11.09 -19.95 -26.07
C LEU A 205 12.57 -20.38 -26.08
N PRO A 206 12.95 -21.51 -25.44
CA PRO A 206 14.32 -22.01 -25.51
C PRO A 206 14.70 -22.38 -26.94
N ALA A 207 15.81 -21.85 -27.47
CA ALA A 207 16.26 -22.13 -28.83
C ALA A 207 16.41 -23.65 -29.09
N LEU A 208 16.87 -24.42 -28.11
CA LEU A 208 17.00 -25.89 -28.19
C LEU A 208 15.66 -26.60 -28.46
N SER A 209 14.53 -26.00 -28.09
CA SER A 209 13.19 -26.51 -28.41
C SER A 209 12.79 -26.32 -29.87
N LEU A 210 13.62 -25.67 -30.69
CA LEU A 210 13.40 -25.53 -32.12
C LEU A 210 14.32 -26.43 -32.95
N LEU A 211 15.33 -27.05 -32.32
CA LEU A 211 16.42 -27.71 -33.03
C LEU A 211 16.34 -29.24 -32.97
N ARG A 212 16.91 -29.86 -34.00
CA ARG A 212 17.30 -31.27 -34.04
C ARG A 212 18.66 -31.47 -33.35
N PRO A 213 19.08 -32.73 -33.09
CA PRO A 213 20.40 -33.02 -32.52
C PRO A 213 21.59 -32.49 -33.32
N ASP A 214 21.43 -32.28 -34.63
CA ASP A 214 22.45 -31.68 -35.52
C ASP A 214 22.48 -30.14 -35.47
N GLY A 215 21.62 -29.53 -34.64
CA GLY A 215 21.48 -28.10 -34.47
C GLY A 215 20.70 -27.39 -35.58
N THR A 216 20.15 -28.10 -36.57
CA THR A 216 19.25 -27.53 -37.57
C THR A 216 17.85 -27.33 -37.00
N ILE A 217 17.06 -26.38 -37.53
CA ILE A 217 15.67 -26.21 -37.12
C ILE A 217 14.85 -27.44 -37.52
N ASP A 218 14.04 -27.95 -36.60
CA ASP A 218 13.17 -29.08 -36.86
C ASP A 218 11.94 -28.68 -37.69
N ALA A 219 12.09 -28.67 -39.01
CA ALA A 219 11.05 -28.29 -39.96
C ALA A 219 9.77 -29.14 -39.89
N GLU A 220 9.82 -30.37 -39.33
CA GLU A 220 8.62 -31.19 -39.14
C GLU A 220 7.82 -30.70 -37.93
N ARG A 221 8.51 -30.33 -36.85
CA ARG A 221 7.88 -29.84 -35.61
C ARG A 221 7.49 -28.36 -35.67
N VAL A 222 8.35 -27.53 -36.24
CA VAL A 222 8.21 -26.06 -36.28
C VAL A 222 8.34 -25.51 -37.71
N PRO A 223 7.44 -25.90 -38.63
CA PRO A 223 7.55 -25.61 -40.06
C PRO A 223 7.54 -24.10 -40.39
N ALA A 224 6.86 -23.28 -39.59
CA ALA A 224 6.84 -21.83 -39.78
C ALA A 224 8.20 -21.18 -39.48
N PHE A 225 8.88 -21.61 -38.42
CA PHE A 225 10.22 -21.12 -38.08
C PHE A 225 11.27 -21.56 -39.12
N ALA A 226 11.16 -22.78 -39.65
CA ALA A 226 12.02 -23.24 -40.73
C ALA A 226 11.89 -22.35 -41.98
N ARG A 227 10.65 -22.10 -42.44
CA ARG A 227 10.40 -21.19 -43.58
C ARG A 227 10.91 -19.77 -43.36
N LEU A 228 10.79 -19.26 -42.12
CA LEU A 228 11.30 -17.94 -41.78
C LEU A 228 12.84 -17.91 -41.85
N ALA A 229 13.50 -18.90 -41.27
CA ALA A 229 14.96 -19.01 -41.28
C ALA A 229 15.54 -19.18 -42.69
N ASP A 230 14.85 -19.89 -43.60
CA ASP A 230 15.29 -20.07 -44.99
C ASP A 230 15.39 -18.76 -45.78
N THR A 231 14.66 -17.74 -45.34
CA THR A 231 14.61 -16.41 -45.97
C THR A 231 15.24 -15.31 -45.11
N SER A 232 15.89 -15.68 -43.99
CA SER A 232 16.40 -14.76 -42.98
C SER A 232 17.79 -15.15 -42.49
N THR A 233 18.40 -14.30 -41.66
CA THR A 233 19.65 -14.63 -40.96
C THR A 233 19.34 -15.28 -39.61
N TRP A 234 19.81 -16.51 -39.40
CA TRP A 234 19.61 -17.24 -38.14
C TRP A 234 20.84 -17.18 -37.23
N TYR A 235 20.67 -16.63 -36.02
CA TYR A 235 21.71 -16.58 -34.98
C TYR A 235 21.53 -17.73 -33.98
N ARG A 236 21.98 -18.93 -34.35
CA ARG A 236 21.78 -20.17 -33.59
C ARG A 236 22.27 -20.15 -32.14
N ASN A 237 23.32 -19.37 -31.86
CA ASN A 237 23.98 -19.30 -30.55
C ASN A 237 23.67 -17.98 -29.81
N ALA A 238 22.55 -17.33 -30.14
CA ALA A 238 22.09 -16.16 -29.40
C ALA A 238 21.69 -16.55 -27.97
N THR A 239 22.20 -15.83 -26.99
CA THR A 239 21.89 -16.02 -25.57
C THR A 239 21.15 -14.81 -25.02
N ALA A 240 20.10 -15.05 -24.23
CA ALA A 240 19.47 -13.98 -23.47
C ALA A 240 20.44 -13.45 -22.40
N VAL A 241 20.41 -12.14 -22.16
CA VAL A 241 21.24 -11.47 -21.15
C VAL A 241 20.70 -11.62 -19.73
N ALA A 242 19.45 -12.08 -19.58
CA ALA A 242 18.81 -12.38 -18.31
C ALA A 242 17.82 -13.55 -18.47
N SER A 243 17.60 -14.31 -17.40
CA SER A 243 16.64 -15.42 -17.38
C SER A 243 15.19 -14.98 -17.13
N TRP A 244 14.96 -13.72 -16.78
CA TRP A 244 13.64 -13.19 -16.39
C TRP A 244 13.23 -12.11 -17.37
N THR A 245 12.02 -12.21 -17.91
CA THR A 245 11.49 -11.33 -18.97
C THR A 245 11.49 -9.86 -18.56
N VAL A 246 11.19 -9.57 -17.29
CA VAL A 246 11.22 -8.21 -16.72
C VAL A 246 12.60 -7.54 -16.76
N LEU A 247 13.68 -8.32 -16.87
CA LEU A 247 15.05 -7.83 -17.01
C LEU A 247 15.54 -7.91 -18.46
N ALA A 248 15.20 -8.99 -19.17
CA ALA A 248 15.68 -9.25 -20.52
C ALA A 248 15.12 -8.25 -21.56
N VAL A 249 13.81 -7.95 -21.47
CA VAL A 249 13.14 -7.10 -22.47
C VAL A 249 13.68 -5.66 -22.45
N PRO A 250 13.82 -4.97 -21.29
CA PRO A 250 14.45 -3.66 -21.27
C PRO A 250 15.86 -3.65 -21.84
N SER A 251 16.67 -4.68 -21.59
CA SER A 251 18.02 -4.80 -22.15
C SER A 251 18.03 -4.89 -23.68
N ILE A 252 17.06 -5.57 -24.30
CA ILE A 252 16.92 -5.62 -25.77
C ILE A 252 16.75 -4.21 -26.35
N PHE A 253 15.92 -3.38 -25.70
CA PHE A 253 15.56 -2.06 -26.23
C PHE A 253 16.46 -0.91 -25.77
N THR A 254 17.33 -1.14 -24.78
CA THR A 254 18.32 -0.16 -24.31
C THR A 254 19.73 -0.47 -24.78
N GLY A 255 20.01 -1.73 -25.15
CA GLY A 255 21.37 -2.20 -25.43
C GLY A 255 22.27 -2.25 -24.18
N ARG A 256 21.71 -2.18 -22.97
CA ARG A 256 22.44 -2.20 -21.70
C ARG A 256 22.19 -3.51 -20.95
N TYR A 257 23.19 -3.97 -20.20
CA TYR A 257 23.03 -5.12 -19.30
C TYR A 257 21.95 -4.85 -18.24
N PRO A 258 21.25 -5.89 -17.76
CA PRO A 258 20.14 -5.72 -16.82
C PRO A 258 20.64 -5.16 -15.48
N GLU A 259 19.92 -4.16 -14.97
CA GLU A 259 20.11 -3.62 -13.63
C GLU A 259 18.93 -4.09 -12.76
N PRO A 260 19.14 -5.03 -11.82
CA PRO A 260 18.04 -5.62 -11.04
C PRO A 260 17.23 -4.63 -10.19
N GLU A 261 17.77 -3.43 -9.97
CA GLU A 261 17.17 -2.35 -9.18
C GLU A 261 16.15 -1.52 -9.98
N LEU A 262 16.21 -1.62 -11.32
CA LEU A 262 15.31 -0.91 -12.23
C LEU A 262 14.10 -1.77 -12.58
N GLY A 263 12.91 -1.17 -12.57
CA GLY A 263 11.69 -1.80 -13.03
C GLY A 263 11.58 -1.76 -14.55
N PRO A 264 10.70 -2.57 -15.16
CA PRO A 264 10.50 -2.61 -16.62
C PRO A 264 9.65 -1.43 -17.12
N MET A 265 9.93 -0.21 -16.65
CA MET A 265 9.18 1.00 -17.00
C MET A 265 10.01 1.92 -17.90
N ALA A 266 9.37 2.59 -18.84
CA ALA A 266 10.03 3.54 -19.76
C ALA A 266 10.76 4.67 -19.01
N THR A 267 10.26 5.06 -17.82
CA THR A 267 10.90 6.05 -16.95
C THR A 267 12.20 5.57 -16.32
N ASP A 268 12.32 4.27 -16.06
CA ASP A 268 13.55 3.65 -15.55
C ASP A 268 14.56 3.41 -16.70
N HIS A 269 14.08 3.39 -17.95
CA HIS A 269 14.89 3.20 -19.17
C HIS A 269 14.72 4.36 -20.18
N PRO A 270 15.11 5.60 -19.81
CA PRO A 270 14.87 6.78 -20.62
C PRO A 270 15.67 6.81 -21.94
N ASP A 271 16.75 6.04 -22.04
CA ASP A 271 17.56 5.90 -23.25
C ASP A 271 17.25 4.56 -23.93
N SER A 272 16.08 4.46 -24.57
CA SER A 272 15.65 3.26 -25.28
C SER A 272 15.28 3.55 -26.72
N LEU A 273 15.30 2.51 -27.55
CA LEU A 273 14.86 2.57 -28.95
C LEU A 273 13.42 3.10 -29.09
N PHE A 274 12.55 2.84 -28.11
CA PHE A 274 11.19 3.38 -28.11
C PHE A 274 11.16 4.90 -27.99
N ARG A 275 12.09 5.51 -27.25
CA ARG A 275 12.18 6.97 -27.16
C ARG A 275 12.88 7.57 -28.37
N LEU A 276 13.83 6.83 -28.94
CA LEU A 276 14.56 7.25 -30.13
C LEU A 276 13.72 7.12 -31.41
N LEU A 277 12.75 6.21 -31.47
CA LEU A 277 11.94 5.97 -32.67
C LEU A 277 10.45 6.29 -32.49
N GLY A 278 10.01 6.53 -31.25
CA GLY A 278 8.63 6.87 -30.90
C GLY A 278 8.34 8.33 -31.18
N THR A 279 7.99 8.63 -32.44
CA THR A 279 7.35 9.88 -32.87
C THR A 279 5.83 9.78 -32.75
#